data_AF-A0AAD9VK19-F1
#
_entry.id   AF-A0AAD9VK19-F1
#
_cell.length_a   1.000
_cell.length_b   1.000
_cell.length_c   1.000
_cell.angle_alpha   90.00
_cell.angle_beta   90.00
_cell.angle_gamma   90.00
#
_symmetry.space_group_name_H-M   'P 1'
#
loop_
_entity.id
_entity.type
_entity.pdbx_description
1 polymer ?
#
loop_
_entity_poly.entity_id
_entity_poly.type
_entity_poly.pdbx_seq_one_letter_code
_entity_poly.pdbx_strand_id
1 'polypeptide(L)' 'TDCLFFILTCIGKDLDAELPAQLQQLLGSLRDAFLADETTLPSVRKMLLQLIELHAAHWQLPAPAVVYYYPGSTSK' A
#
# COMPACT_ATOMS: atom_id res chain seq x y z
N THR A 1 -1.32 -10.13 7.69
CA THR A 1 -1.60 -9.02 6.76
C THR A 1 -0.33 -8.45 6.14
N ASP A 2 0.82 -8.66 6.78
CA ASP A 2 2.14 -8.20 6.31
C ASP A 2 2.60 -8.85 5.00
N CYS A 3 2.14 -10.07 4.69
CA CYS A 3 2.50 -10.76 3.45
C CYS A 3 2.09 -9.97 2.19
N LEU A 4 0.89 -9.36 2.20
CA LEU A 4 0.42 -8.59 1.05
C LEU A 4 1.29 -7.35 0.84
N PHE A 5 1.59 -6.64 1.93
CA PHE A 5 2.47 -5.48 1.89
C PHE A 5 3.84 -5.85 1.35
N PHE A 6 4.46 -6.89 1.91
CA PHE A 6 5.77 -7.39 1.47
C PHE A 6 5.79 -7.72 -0.03
N ILE A 7 4.84 -8.54 -0.50
CA ILE A 7 4.76 -8.93 -1.91
C ILE A 7 4.65 -7.70 -2.81
N LEU A 8 3.71 -6.79 -2.54
CA LEU A 8 3.50 -5.62 -3.38
C LEU A 8 4.69 -4.65 -3.33
N THR A 9 5.39 -4.53 -2.21
CA THR A 9 6.62 -3.72 -2.16
C THR A 9 7.80 -4.34 -2.91
N CYS A 10 7.84 -5.67 -3.04
CA CYS A 10 8.92 -6.36 -3.74
C CYS A 10 8.71 -6.42 -5.26
N ILE A 11 7.50 -6.74 -5.71
CA ILE A 11 7.21 -7.02 -7.13
C ILE A 11 6.12 -6.13 -7.73
N GLY A 12 5.61 -5.15 -6.99
CA GLY A 12 4.48 -4.33 -7.44
C GLY A 12 4.72 -3.60 -8.75
N LYS A 13 5.93 -3.08 -8.94
CA LYS A 13 6.32 -2.41 -10.19
C LYS A 13 6.30 -3.35 -11.40
N ASP A 14 6.75 -4.59 -11.22
CA ASP A 14 6.74 -5.59 -12.29
C ASP A 14 5.31 -6.05 -12.59
N LEU A 15 4.47 -6.21 -11.55
CA LEU A 15 3.04 -6.49 -11.73
C LEU A 15 2.30 -5.39 -12.47
N ASP A 16 2.66 -4.13 -12.26
CA ASP A 16 2.07 -2.97 -12.95
C ASP A 16 2.39 -2.98 -14.45
N ALA A 17 3.60 -3.42 -14.82
CA ALA A 17 4.00 -3.55 -16.22
C ALA A 17 3.38 -4.78 -16.89
N GLU A 18 3.42 -5.93 -16.23
CA GLU A 18 3.09 -7.22 -16.86
C GLU A 18 1.61 -7.60 -16.71
N LEU A 19 0.96 -7.20 -15.61
CA LEU A 19 -0.41 -7.59 -15.24
C LEU A 19 -1.25 -6.39 -14.71
N PRO A 20 -1.34 -5.27 -15.46
CA PRO A 20 -1.98 -4.04 -14.98
C PRO A 20 -3.45 -4.23 -14.60
N ALA A 21 -4.19 -5.06 -15.33
CA ALA A 21 -5.61 -5.29 -15.05
C ALA A 21 -5.83 -5.99 -13.70
N GLN A 22 -5.04 -7.04 -13.42
CA GLN A 22 -5.09 -7.79 -12.16
C GLN A 22 -4.66 -6.93 -10.99
N LEU A 23 -3.63 -6.10 -11.18
CA LEU A 23 -3.19 -5.14 -10.18
C LEU A 23 -4.30 -4.11 -9.89
N GLN A 24 -4.97 -3.57 -10.90
CA GLN A 24 -6.10 -2.64 -10.69
C GLN A 24 -7.25 -3.31 -9.95
N GLN A 25 -7.57 -4.57 -10.25
CA GLN A 25 -8.59 -5.34 -9.53
C GLN A 25 -8.21 -5.51 -8.05
N LEU A 26 -6.96 -5.90 -7.77
CA LEU A 26 -6.46 -6.04 -6.41
C LEU A 26 -6.55 -4.72 -5.64
N LEU A 27 -6.09 -3.60 -6.23
CA LEU A 27 -6.18 -2.27 -5.63
C LEU A 27 -7.63 -1.83 -5.42
N GLY A 28 -8.55 -2.22 -6.29
CA GLY A 28 -10.00 -2.06 -6.09
C GLY A 28 -10.45 -2.71 -4.79
N SER A 29 -10.11 -3.99 -4.58
CA SER A 29 -10.43 -4.70 -3.34
C SER A 29 -9.76 -4.09 -2.10
N LEU A 30 -8.56 -3.51 -2.21
CA LEU A 30 -7.93 -2.79 -1.10
C LEU A 30 -8.69 -1.51 -0.73
N ARG A 31 -9.20 -0.77 -1.73
CA ARG A 31 -10.03 0.43 -1.50
C ARG A 31 -11.34 0.05 -0.81
N ASP A 32 -12.00 -1.00 -1.28
CA ASP A 32 -13.24 -1.50 -0.67
C ASP A 32 -13.02 -1.91 0.79
N ALA A 33 -11.94 -2.65 1.07
CA ALA A 33 -11.57 -3.06 2.43
C ALA A 33 -11.16 -1.89 3.34
N PHE A 34 -10.53 -0.85 2.77
CA PHE A 34 -10.17 0.37 3.51
C PHE A 34 -11.42 1.17 3.90
N LEU A 35 -12.43 1.24 3.01
CA LEU A 35 -13.68 1.96 3.22
C LEU A 35 -14.71 1.18 4.06
N ALA A 36 -14.52 -0.12 4.26
CA ALA A 36 -15.34 -0.93 5.15
C ALA A 36 -15.07 -0.53 6.63
N ASP A 37 -15.88 0.41 7.13
CA ASP A 37 -15.55 1.21 8.32
C ASP A 37 -15.59 0.44 9.65
N GLU A 38 -16.30 -0.68 9.73
CA GLU A 38 -16.61 -1.34 11.01
C GLU A 38 -15.76 -2.60 11.32
N THR A 39 -14.94 -3.09 10.39
CA THR A 39 -14.28 -4.42 10.54
C THR A 39 -12.75 -4.38 10.44
N THR A 40 -12.19 -3.33 9.85
CA THR A 40 -10.75 -3.25 9.57
C THR A 40 -9.99 -2.61 10.73
N LEU A 41 -9.09 -3.37 11.35
CA LEU A 41 -8.20 -2.89 12.40
C LEU A 41 -7.42 -1.61 11.96
N PRO A 42 -7.19 -0.62 12.84
CA PRO A 42 -6.50 0.61 12.49
C PRO A 42 -5.13 0.41 11.84
N SER A 43 -4.36 -0.58 12.29
CA SER A 43 -3.05 -0.95 11.71
C SER A 43 -3.18 -1.48 10.28
N VAL A 44 -4.21 -2.28 10.02
CA VAL A 44 -4.51 -2.80 8.68
C VAL A 44 -4.98 -1.66 7.78
N ARG A 45 -5.84 -0.77 8.27
CA ARG A 45 -6.29 0.42 7.55
C ARG A 45 -5.11 1.32 7.16
N LYS A 46 -4.14 1.52 8.07
CA LYS A 46 -2.89 2.25 7.78
C LYS A 46 -2.05 1.56 6.69
N MET A 47 -1.90 0.23 6.75
CA MET A 47 -1.16 -0.55 5.74
C MET A 47 -1.84 -0.52 4.36
N LEU A 48 -3.17 -0.63 4.30
CA LEU A 48 -3.93 -0.53 3.05
C LEU A 48 -3.74 0.85 2.40
N LEU A 49 -3.84 1.92 3.19
CA LEU A 49 -3.61 3.28 2.69
C LEU A 49 -2.20 3.44 2.13
N GLN A 50 -1.20 2.89 2.82
CA GLN A 50 0.19 2.95 2.35
C GLN A 50 0.36 2.28 0.98
N LEU A 51 -0.28 1.13 0.76
CA LEU A 51 -0.21 0.44 -0.54
C LEU A 51 -0.90 1.21 -1.66
N ILE A 52 -2.03 1.83 -1.36
CA ILE A 52 -2.77 2.67 -2.31
C ILE A 52 -1.91 3.89 -2.71
N GLU A 53 -1.30 4.57 -1.73
CA GLU A 53 -0.40 5.70 -1.96
C GLU A 53 0.87 5.28 -2.71
N LEU A 54 1.47 4.14 -2.37
CA LEU A 54 2.66 3.63 -3.02
C LEU A 54 2.42 3.39 -4.52
N HIS A 55 1.31 2.75 -4.87
CA HIS A 55 0.93 2.57 -6.28
C HIS A 55 0.66 3.92 -6.96
N ALA A 56 -0.08 4.83 -6.32
CA ALA A 56 -0.37 6.16 -6.88
C ALA A 56 0.90 6.99 -7.12
N ALA A 57 1.96 6.74 -6.34
CA ALA A 57 3.27 7.34 -6.49
C ALA A 57 4.23 6.51 -7.38
N HIS A 58 3.71 5.65 -8.26
CA HIS A 58 4.49 4.82 -9.17
C HIS A 58 5.56 3.97 -8.47
N TRP A 59 5.19 3.36 -7.34
CA TRP A 59 6.05 2.50 -6.53
C TRP A 59 7.23 3.22 -5.89
N GLN A 60 7.12 4.55 -5.73
CA GLN A 60 8.13 5.39 -5.09
C GLN A 60 7.44 6.28 -4.05
N LEU A 61 7.49 5.85 -2.79
CA LEU A 61 6.79 6.55 -1.73
C LEU A 61 7.40 7.95 -1.49
N PRO A 62 6.60 9.03 -1.50
CA PRO A 62 7.13 10.39 -1.33
C PRO A 62 7.57 10.65 0.12
N ALA A 63 8.49 11.60 0.30
CA ALA A 63 9.07 11.92 1.61
C ALA A 63 8.04 12.20 2.74
N PRO A 64 6.93 12.95 2.50
CA PRO A 64 5.90 13.15 3.52
C PRO A 64 5.25 11.85 3.99
N ALA A 65 5.00 10.91 3.07
CA ALA A 65 4.43 9.62 3.39
C ALA A 65 5.43 8.77 4.20
N VAL A 66 6.72 8.79 3.86
CA VAL A 66 7.76 8.11 4.66
C VAL A 66 7.74 8.58 6.12
N VAL A 67 7.62 9.88 6.37
CA VAL A 67 7.53 10.44 7.74
C VAL A 67 6.26 9.97 8.45
N TYR A 68 5.12 9.91 7.75
CA TYR A 68 3.85 9.48 8.33
C TYR A 68 3.80 7.98 8.67
N TYR A 69 4.33 7.13 7.81
CA TYR A 69 4.35 5.68 8.02
C TYR A 69 5.48 5.24 8.93
N TYR A 70 6.62 5.94 8.93
CA TYR A 70 7.83 5.59 9.67
C TYR A 70 8.43 6.78 10.46
N PRO A 71 7.70 7.34 11.44
CA PRO A 71 8.13 8.54 12.17
C PRO A 71 9.38 8.36 13.07
N GLY A 72 9.93 7.15 13.18
CA GLY A 72 11.12 6.83 13.99
C GLY A 72 12.32 6.29 13.20
N SER A 73 12.20 6.07 11.89
CA SER A 73 13.32 5.59 11.06
C SER A 73 14.23 6.70 10.55
N THR A 74 13.87 7.97 10.73
CA THR A 74 14.70 9.15 10.44
C THR A 74 15.75 9.45 11.51
N SER A 75 15.92 8.58 12.51
CA SER A 75 16.88 8.75 13.59
C SER A 75 17.94 7.63 13.57
N LYS A 76 18.77 7.55 12.53
CA LYS A 76 20.16 7.05 12.58
C LYS A 76 21.00 7.69 11.48
#